data_AF-A0A7G5C7Q6-F1
#
_entry.id   AF-A0A7G5C7Q6-F1
#
_cell.length_a   1.000
_cell.length_b   1.000
_cell.length_c   1.000
_cell.angle_alpha   90.00
_cell.angle_beta   90.00
_cell.angle_gamma   90.00
#
_symmetry.space_group_name_H-M   'P 1'
#
loop_
_entity.id
_entity.type
_entity.pdbx_description
1 polymer ?
#
loop_
_entity_poly.entity_id
_entity_poly.type
_entity_poly.pdbx_seq_one_letter_code
_entity_poly.pdbx_strand_id
1 'polypeptide(L)'
;MSDNIDLKKADFYLRLDERLATPLAEANIAQRLAFEKFRGPSFRFSNTKIEQIKNIIVHFDPSTYNKILMVIKKDYDSLHNEEFWHIEVEQLPYVDRSKQVKNIITTFIHGKYYPFRKTFRHIDFIKNQYPIDKYCDKQDDRSKEDVQIDYYTTKDCHYKIWCVENIDISEETWYKLVSISLPEQYRILFDEILEIK
;
A
#
# COMPACT_ATOMS: atom_id res chain seq x y z
N MET A 1 11.92 -15.24 17.90
CA MET A 1 12.41 -14.44 19.04
C MET A 1 11.37 -13.36 19.26
N SER A 2 10.90 -13.15 20.48
CA SER A 2 9.87 -12.14 20.77
C SER A 2 10.51 -10.76 20.68
N ASP A 3 10.18 -10.00 19.63
CA ASP A 3 10.57 -8.61 19.51
C ASP A 3 9.86 -7.78 20.59
N ASN A 4 10.61 -7.39 21.61
CA ASN A 4 10.14 -6.53 22.69
C ASN A 4 10.16 -5.07 22.19
N ILE A 5 9.07 -4.64 21.56
CA ILE A 5 8.91 -3.24 21.13
C ILE A 5 8.51 -2.40 22.35
N ASP A 6 9.33 -1.42 22.72
CA ASP A 6 9.08 -0.49 23.82
C ASP A 6 8.07 0.59 23.40
N LEU A 7 6.78 0.29 23.59
CA LEU A 7 5.66 1.16 23.23
C LEU A 7 5.62 2.48 24.03
N LYS A 8 6.42 2.65 25.09
CA LYS A 8 6.44 3.88 25.89
C LYS A 8 7.02 5.10 25.16
N LYS A 9 7.63 4.90 23.99
CA LYS A 9 8.28 5.95 23.19
C LYS A 9 7.46 6.36 21.96
N ALA A 10 6.30 5.76 21.73
CA ALA A 10 5.49 6.01 20.54
C ALA A 10 4.28 6.89 20.86
N ASP A 11 4.05 7.91 20.04
CA ASP A 11 2.80 8.67 20.05
C ASP A 11 1.77 7.95 19.17
N PHE A 12 0.67 7.52 19.77
CA PHE A 12 -0.37 6.73 19.11
C PHE A 12 -1.73 7.42 19.28
N TYR A 13 -2.41 7.75 18.18
CA TYR A 13 -3.72 8.40 18.19
C TYR A 13 -4.77 7.49 17.55
N LEU A 14 -5.83 7.15 18.30
CA LEU A 14 -6.93 6.28 17.87
C LEU A 14 -8.29 6.86 18.25
N ARG A 15 -9.30 6.64 17.40
CA ARG A 15 -10.73 6.66 17.75
C ARG A 15 -11.20 5.19 17.76
N LEU A 16 -11.73 4.75 18.90
CA LEU A 16 -11.96 3.35 19.26
C LEU A 16 -13.24 2.75 18.67
N ASP A 17 -13.21 1.44 18.38
CA ASP A 17 -14.03 0.48 19.15
C ASP A 17 -13.45 -0.96 19.09
N GLU A 18 -13.58 -1.68 20.21
CA GLU A 18 -12.74 -2.83 20.65
C GLU A 18 -13.31 -4.24 20.40
N ARG A 19 -13.82 -4.58 19.23
CA ARG A 19 -14.35 -5.95 19.01
C ARG A 19 -13.99 -6.48 17.65
N LEU A 20 -12.93 -7.29 17.56
CA LEU A 20 -12.76 -8.39 16.59
C LEU A 20 -11.30 -8.89 16.63
N ALA A 21 -11.04 -9.95 17.39
CA ALA A 21 -9.87 -10.78 17.19
C ALA A 21 -10.26 -12.26 17.39
N THR A 22 -9.88 -13.11 16.43
CA THR A 22 -10.12 -14.56 16.44
C THR A 22 -8.77 -15.31 16.49
N PRO A 23 -8.66 -16.48 17.15
CA PRO A 23 -7.43 -17.26 17.22
C PRO A 23 -6.93 -17.76 15.85
N LEU A 24 -5.61 -17.79 15.67
CA LEU A 24 -4.93 -18.19 14.41
C LEU A 24 -5.31 -19.59 13.91
N ALA A 25 -5.62 -20.52 14.83
CA ALA A 25 -6.03 -21.89 14.48
C ALA A 25 -7.41 -21.96 13.80
N GLU A 26 -8.19 -20.89 13.89
CA GLU A 26 -9.54 -20.76 13.30
C GLU A 26 -9.54 -19.81 12.08
N ALA A 27 -8.38 -19.26 11.73
CA ALA A 27 -8.22 -18.41 10.55
C ALA A 27 -8.16 -19.29 9.29
N ASN A 28 -9.19 -19.19 8.44
CA ASN A 28 -9.21 -19.87 7.15
C ASN A 28 -8.21 -19.19 6.21
N ILE A 29 -7.03 -19.79 6.04
CA ILE A 29 -6.01 -19.31 5.11
C ILE A 29 -6.42 -19.79 3.72
N ALA A 30 -7.04 -18.89 2.95
CA ALA A 30 -7.50 -19.16 1.61
C ALA A 30 -6.36 -19.71 0.73
N GLN A 31 -6.64 -20.83 0.05
CA GLN A 31 -5.80 -21.33 -1.05
C GLN A 31 -5.73 -20.26 -2.13
N ARG A 32 -4.53 -19.74 -2.36
CA ARG A 32 -4.28 -18.75 -3.40
C ARG A 32 -4.24 -19.44 -4.75
N LEU A 33 -5.26 -19.19 -5.57
CA LEU A 33 -5.20 -19.42 -7.00
C LEU A 33 -4.19 -18.41 -7.58
N ALA A 34 -3.39 -18.80 -8.56
CA ALA A 34 -2.47 -17.88 -9.21
C ALA A 34 -3.27 -16.89 -10.06
N PHE A 35 -3.21 -15.59 -9.73
CA PHE A 35 -3.81 -14.51 -10.53
C PHE A 35 -2.80 -13.94 -11.53
N GLU A 36 -3.30 -13.27 -12.57
CA GLU A 36 -2.46 -12.68 -13.61
C GLU A 36 -1.80 -11.38 -13.12
N LYS A 37 -0.46 -11.33 -13.11
CA LYS A 37 0.33 -10.12 -12.85
C LYS A 37 0.35 -9.24 -14.10
N PHE A 38 -0.23 -8.05 -14.03
CA PHE A 38 -0.39 -7.15 -15.18
C PHE A 38 0.95 -6.54 -15.65
N ARG A 39 1.87 -6.25 -14.70
CA ARG A 39 3.29 -5.92 -14.95
C ARG A 39 4.03 -5.60 -13.64
N GLY A 40 5.33 -5.90 -13.60
CA GLY A 40 6.23 -5.63 -12.48
C GLY A 40 6.79 -6.92 -11.84
N PRO A 41 8.00 -6.90 -11.27
CA PRO A 41 8.57 -8.04 -10.58
C PRO A 41 7.85 -8.29 -9.26
N SER A 42 7.90 -9.53 -8.77
CA SER A 42 7.65 -9.80 -7.36
C SER A 42 8.60 -8.99 -6.47
N PHE A 43 8.14 -8.55 -5.31
CA PHE A 43 8.88 -7.64 -4.46
C PHE A 43 9.13 -8.22 -3.07
N ARG A 44 10.39 -8.17 -2.64
CA ARG A 44 10.81 -8.53 -1.27
C ARG A 44 11.73 -7.45 -0.75
N PHE A 45 11.33 -6.72 0.29
CA PHE A 45 12.04 -5.54 0.84
C PHE A 45 13.57 -5.70 0.92
N SER A 46 14.07 -6.39 1.94
CA SER A 46 15.50 -6.59 2.16
C SER A 46 16.25 -7.39 1.08
N ASN A 47 15.53 -8.02 0.14
CA ASN A 47 16.11 -8.90 -0.88
C ASN A 47 16.01 -8.34 -2.31
N THR A 48 15.35 -7.20 -2.52
CA THR A 48 15.19 -6.60 -3.84
C THR A 48 16.23 -5.51 -4.02
N LYS A 49 17.07 -5.64 -5.05
CA LYS A 49 17.94 -4.56 -5.50
C LYS A 49 17.16 -3.68 -6.46
N ILE A 50 16.85 -2.47 -6.03
CA ILE A 50 16.21 -1.47 -6.87
C ILE A 50 17.31 -0.66 -7.56
N GLU A 51 17.35 -0.62 -8.89
CA GLU A 51 18.32 0.21 -9.62
C GLU A 51 17.71 1.54 -10.05
N GLN A 52 16.44 1.51 -10.47
CA GLN A 52 15.70 2.69 -10.93
C GLN A 52 15.26 3.57 -9.76
N ILE A 53 15.17 4.88 -10.00
CA ILE A 53 14.69 5.86 -9.01
C ILE A 53 13.22 5.59 -8.65
N LYS A 54 12.41 5.15 -9.62
CA LYS A 54 10.98 4.87 -9.46
C LYS A 54 10.62 3.54 -10.10
N ASN A 55 9.89 2.71 -9.38
CA ASN A 55 9.42 1.39 -9.84
C ASN A 55 7.93 1.29 -9.57
N ILE A 56 7.19 0.71 -10.51
CA ILE A 56 5.73 0.59 -10.46
C ILE A 56 5.39 -0.88 -10.67
N ILE A 57 4.59 -1.44 -9.77
CA ILE A 57 4.07 -2.80 -9.82
C ILE A 57 2.55 -2.72 -9.80
N VAL A 58 1.89 -3.43 -10.72
CA VAL A 58 0.43 -3.46 -10.81
C VAL A 58 -0.02 -4.91 -10.88
N HIS A 59 -0.92 -5.27 -9.97
CA HIS A 59 -1.61 -6.56 -9.98
C HIS A 59 -3.11 -6.34 -10.08
N PHE A 60 -3.83 -7.23 -10.76
CA PHE A 60 -5.27 -7.16 -10.88
C PHE A 60 -5.92 -8.53 -10.71
N ASP A 61 -7.21 -8.49 -10.38
CA ASP A 61 -8.10 -9.65 -10.44
C ASP A 61 -8.85 -9.62 -11.78
N PRO A 62 -8.73 -10.64 -12.65
CA PRO A 62 -9.39 -10.69 -13.95
C PRO A 62 -10.92 -10.85 -13.86
N SER A 63 -11.44 -11.31 -12.73
CA SER A 63 -12.88 -11.48 -12.52
C SER A 63 -13.56 -10.15 -12.19
N THR A 64 -12.90 -9.31 -11.39
CA THR A 64 -13.46 -8.05 -10.90
C THR A 64 -12.87 -6.81 -11.57
N TYR A 65 -11.73 -6.95 -12.27
CA TYR A 65 -10.91 -5.87 -12.81
C TYR A 65 -10.37 -4.88 -11.76
N ASN A 66 -10.51 -5.19 -10.48
CA ASN A 66 -9.88 -4.44 -9.40
C ASN A 66 -8.37 -4.59 -9.50
N LYS A 67 -7.63 -3.50 -9.26
CA LYS A 67 -6.17 -3.52 -9.25
C LYS A 67 -5.63 -3.09 -7.90
N ILE A 68 -4.41 -3.50 -7.60
CA ILE A 68 -3.58 -2.88 -6.57
C ILE A 68 -2.32 -2.36 -7.23
N LEU A 69 -1.93 -1.16 -6.84
CA LEU A 69 -0.77 -0.45 -7.32
C LEU A 69 0.24 -0.37 -6.19
N MET A 70 1.49 -0.75 -6.45
CA MET A 70 2.62 -0.48 -5.57
C MET A 70 3.66 0.36 -6.31
N VAL A 71 4.03 1.50 -5.75
CA VAL A 71 5.06 2.39 -6.28
C VAL A 71 6.19 2.50 -5.28
N ILE A 72 7.41 2.34 -5.76
CA ILE A 72 8.62 2.41 -4.94
C ILE A 72 9.53 3.51 -5.50
N LYS A 73 9.77 4.55 -4.71
CA LYS A 73 10.64 5.66 -5.08
C LYS A 73 11.82 5.75 -4.13
N LYS A 74 13.04 5.83 -4.65
CA LYS A 74 14.22 6.11 -3.84
C LYS A 74 14.28 7.59 -3.49
N ASP A 75 14.69 7.87 -2.26
CA ASP A 75 14.96 9.22 -1.77
C ASP A 75 16.04 9.16 -0.67
N TYR A 76 16.43 10.31 -0.14
CA TYR A 76 17.53 10.43 0.81
C TYR A 76 17.14 11.26 2.03
N ASP A 77 17.29 10.67 3.23
CA ASP A 77 17.09 11.39 4.48
C ASP A 77 18.37 12.17 4.80
N SER A 78 18.33 13.49 4.55
CA SER A 78 19.47 14.37 4.81
C SER A 78 19.78 14.56 6.30
N LEU A 79 18.81 14.33 7.20
CA LEU A 79 19.02 14.48 8.65
C LEU A 79 19.79 13.27 9.21
N HIS A 80 19.48 12.08 8.71
CA HIS A 80 20.12 10.83 9.14
C HIS A 80 21.24 10.37 8.20
N ASN A 81 21.43 11.06 7.07
CA ASN A 81 22.41 10.74 6.04
C ASN A 81 22.27 9.29 5.55
N GLU A 82 21.04 8.89 5.23
CA GLU A 82 20.67 7.51 4.90
C GLU A 82 19.70 7.47 3.70
N GLU A 83 19.90 6.53 2.77
CA GLU A 83 18.92 6.25 1.69
C GLU A 83 17.66 5.64 2.29
N PHE A 84 16.49 6.04 1.79
CA PHE A 84 15.23 5.38 2.09
C PHE A 84 14.37 5.24 0.84
N TRP A 85 13.37 4.37 0.90
CA TRP A 85 12.40 4.15 -0.16
C TRP A 85 11.02 4.59 0.30
N HIS A 86 10.37 5.46 -0.47
CA HIS A 86 8.94 5.65 -0.40
C HIS A 86 8.26 4.42 -1.00
N ILE A 87 7.52 3.70 -0.17
CA ILE A 87 6.71 2.55 -0.54
C ILE A 87 5.25 2.99 -0.50
N GLU A 88 4.62 3.08 -1.65
CA GLU A 88 3.25 3.57 -1.81
C GLU A 88 2.39 2.39 -2.30
N VAL A 89 1.28 2.10 -1.61
CA VAL A 89 0.34 1.04 -1.95
C VAL A 89 -1.05 1.65 -2.09
N GLU A 90 -1.69 1.48 -3.24
CA GLU A 90 -3.01 2.05 -3.52
C GLU A 90 -3.96 0.99 -4.07
N GLN A 91 -5.18 0.93 -3.53
CA GLN A 91 -6.25 0.13 -4.12
C GLN A 91 -6.88 0.86 -5.30
N LEU A 92 -7.12 0.17 -6.41
CA LEU A 92 -7.75 0.71 -7.60
C LEU A 92 -9.01 -0.10 -7.98
N PRO A 93 -10.16 0.16 -7.35
CA PRO A 93 -11.44 -0.44 -7.70
C PRO A 93 -11.86 -0.22 -9.16
N TYR A 94 -12.37 -1.26 -9.80
CA TYR A 94 -13.05 -1.10 -11.08
C TYR A 94 -14.33 -0.28 -10.91
N VAL A 95 -14.57 0.65 -11.84
CA VAL A 95 -15.79 1.44 -11.88
C VAL A 95 -16.53 1.18 -13.19
N ASP A 96 -17.77 0.74 -13.04
CA ASP A 96 -18.72 0.70 -14.15
C ASP A 96 -19.12 2.12 -14.56
N ARG A 97 -18.66 2.51 -15.75
CA ARG A 97 -18.87 3.86 -16.32
C ARG A 97 -20.30 4.16 -16.69
N SER A 98 -21.19 3.16 -16.71
CA SER A 98 -22.63 3.39 -16.87
C SER A 98 -23.25 4.06 -15.65
N LYS A 99 -22.60 4.00 -14.48
CA LYS A 99 -23.09 4.60 -13.24
C LYS A 99 -22.66 6.06 -13.12
N GLN A 100 -23.59 6.92 -12.74
CA GLN A 100 -23.31 8.34 -12.48
C GLN A 100 -22.68 8.54 -11.10
N VAL A 101 -21.39 8.22 -10.98
CA VAL A 101 -20.57 8.50 -9.79
C VAL A 101 -19.70 9.72 -10.07
N LYS A 102 -19.71 10.75 -9.21
CA LYS A 102 -18.90 11.96 -9.42
C LYS A 102 -17.45 11.79 -8.97
N ASN A 103 -17.26 11.16 -7.82
CA ASN A 103 -15.96 10.98 -7.19
C ASN A 103 -15.83 9.55 -6.66
N ILE A 104 -14.60 9.07 -6.58
CA ILE A 104 -14.27 7.79 -5.93
C ILE A 104 -13.27 8.02 -4.80
N ILE A 105 -13.33 7.16 -3.79
CA ILE A 105 -12.38 7.14 -2.68
C ILE A 105 -11.57 5.86 -2.75
N THR A 106 -10.25 5.98 -2.73
CA THR A 106 -9.31 4.86 -2.66
C THR A 106 -8.62 4.84 -1.30
N THR A 107 -8.25 3.64 -0.86
CA THR A 107 -7.25 3.44 0.19
C THR A 107 -5.86 3.63 -0.41
N PHE A 108 -5.05 4.45 0.26
CA PHE A 108 -3.66 4.68 -0.06
C PHE A 108 -2.83 4.52 1.22
N ILE A 109 -1.72 3.81 1.13
CA ILE A 109 -0.81 3.56 2.23
C ILE A 109 0.57 3.98 1.78
N HIS A 110 1.26 4.75 2.59
CA HIS A 110 2.62 5.20 2.28
C HIS A 110 3.54 4.79 3.41
N GLY A 111 4.73 4.31 3.12
CA GLY A 111 5.75 4.00 4.10
C GLY A 111 7.13 4.49 3.67
N LYS A 112 7.99 4.77 4.66
CA LYS A 112 9.42 5.04 4.41
C LYS A 112 10.26 3.89 4.92
N TYR A 113 10.79 3.11 3.99
CA TYR A 113 11.62 1.94 4.28
C TYR A 113 13.11 2.27 4.16
N TYR A 114 13.89 1.94 5.17
CA TYR A 114 15.33 2.16 5.22
C TYR A 114 16.04 0.83 4.94
N PRO A 115 16.56 0.61 3.72
CA PRO A 115 17.06 -0.69 3.30
C PRO A 115 18.29 -1.17 4.09
N PHE A 116 19.13 -0.24 4.57
CA PHE A 116 20.29 -0.60 5.39
C PHE A 116 19.88 -1.16 6.75
N ARG A 117 18.87 -0.53 7.39
CA ARG A 117 18.31 -0.96 8.69
C ARG A 117 17.32 -2.11 8.57
N LYS A 118 16.74 -2.31 7.39
CA LYS A 118 15.64 -3.26 7.13
C LYS A 118 14.39 -2.96 7.96
N THR A 119 14.11 -1.67 8.16
CA THR A 119 12.97 -1.19 8.94
C THR A 119 12.24 -0.09 8.20
N PHE A 120 10.94 0.02 8.46
CA PHE A 120 10.19 1.23 8.17
C PHE A 120 10.32 2.20 9.34
N ARG A 121 10.34 3.50 9.06
CA ARG A 121 10.28 4.53 10.12
C ARG A 121 9.06 5.43 10.04
N HIS A 122 8.22 5.18 9.05
CA HIS A 122 7.05 5.96 8.74
C HIS A 122 6.02 5.07 8.04
N ILE A 123 4.76 5.22 8.42
CA ILE A 123 3.62 4.69 7.69
C ILE A 123 2.45 5.65 7.83
N ASP A 124 1.82 6.00 6.72
CA ASP A 124 0.55 6.72 6.64
C ASP A 124 -0.53 5.79 6.09
N PHE A 125 -1.71 5.82 6.70
CA PHE A 125 -2.93 5.30 6.10
C PHE A 125 -3.83 6.46 5.70
N ILE A 126 -4.20 6.50 4.43
CA ILE A 126 -4.83 7.63 3.78
C ILE A 126 -6.05 7.17 2.97
N LYS A 127 -7.04 8.05 2.88
CA LYS A 127 -8.10 7.99 1.88
C LYS A 127 -7.89 9.08 0.84
N ASN A 128 -7.65 8.70 -0.41
CA ASN A 128 -7.57 9.64 -1.52
C ASN A 128 -8.93 9.74 -2.20
N GLN A 129 -9.39 10.95 -2.47
CA GLN A 129 -10.58 11.19 -3.28
C GLN A 129 -10.19 11.67 -4.68
N TYR A 130 -10.80 11.10 -5.72
CA TYR A 130 -10.54 11.48 -7.11
C TYR A 130 -11.84 11.84 -7.83
N PRO A 131 -11.82 12.84 -8.73
CA PRO A 131 -12.81 12.97 -9.81
C PRO A 131 -12.86 11.69 -10.65
N ILE A 132 -14.06 11.23 -11.00
CA ILE A 132 -14.23 9.92 -11.62
C ILE A 132 -13.55 9.78 -12.98
N ASP A 133 -13.53 10.86 -13.77
CA ASP A 133 -12.94 10.93 -15.10
C ASP A 133 -11.43 10.68 -15.03
N LYS A 134 -10.73 11.44 -14.17
CA LYS A 134 -9.30 11.27 -13.93
C LYS A 134 -8.98 9.91 -13.30
N TYR A 135 -9.85 9.43 -12.42
CA TYR A 135 -9.71 8.10 -11.85
C TYR A 135 -9.82 6.99 -12.90
N CYS A 136 -10.80 7.06 -13.79
CA CYS A 136 -10.97 6.07 -14.85
C CYS A 136 -9.76 6.03 -15.79
N ASP A 137 -9.16 7.17 -16.12
CA ASP A 137 -7.93 7.21 -16.92
C ASP A 137 -6.73 6.59 -16.17
N LYS A 138 -6.60 6.89 -14.87
CA LYS A 138 -5.61 6.27 -13.97
C LYS A 138 -5.79 4.74 -13.89
N GLN A 139 -7.03 4.26 -13.72
CA GLN A 139 -7.35 2.84 -13.58
C GLN A 139 -7.17 2.10 -14.91
N ASP A 140 -7.51 2.73 -16.03
CA ASP A 140 -7.32 2.17 -17.38
C ASP A 140 -5.85 1.96 -17.72
N ASP A 141 -4.94 2.70 -17.07
CA ASP A 141 -3.50 2.67 -17.34
C ASP A 141 -3.17 3.00 -18.80
N ARG A 142 -4.02 3.78 -19.46
CA ARG A 142 -3.90 4.12 -20.90
C ARG A 142 -2.96 5.29 -21.16
N SER A 143 -2.38 5.89 -20.12
CA SER A 143 -1.50 7.08 -20.21
C SER A 143 -2.05 8.12 -21.17
N LYS A 144 -3.33 8.50 -20.97
CA LYS A 144 -3.94 9.60 -21.73
C LYS A 144 -3.49 10.91 -21.08
N GLU A 145 -2.90 11.78 -21.89
CA GLU A 145 -2.45 13.11 -21.43
C GLU A 145 -1.50 13.00 -20.22
N ASP A 146 -1.74 13.78 -19.17
CA ASP A 146 -0.93 13.85 -17.95
C ASP A 146 -1.35 12.82 -16.87
N VAL A 147 -2.31 11.92 -17.15
CA VAL A 147 -2.83 10.96 -16.17
C VAL A 147 -2.18 9.59 -16.36
N GLN A 148 -1.18 9.31 -15.51
CA GLN A 148 -0.53 8.00 -15.40
C GLN A 148 -1.18 7.16 -14.30
N ILE A 149 -0.86 5.86 -14.23
CA ILE A 149 -1.41 4.97 -13.19
C ILE A 149 -1.04 5.40 -11.77
N ASP A 150 0.08 6.09 -11.57
CA ASP A 150 0.47 6.67 -10.29
C ASP A 150 0.09 8.14 -10.14
N TYR A 151 -0.88 8.63 -10.92
CA TYR A 151 -1.48 9.95 -10.75
C TYR A 151 -1.97 10.15 -9.31
N TYR A 152 -1.63 11.30 -8.73
CA TYR A 152 -1.98 11.69 -7.37
C TYR A 152 -3.15 12.65 -7.35
N THR A 153 -4.00 12.52 -6.34
CA THR A 153 -5.02 13.54 -6.07
C THR A 153 -4.39 14.82 -5.48
N THR A 154 -5.19 15.88 -5.41
CA THR A 154 -4.76 17.14 -4.79
C THR A 154 -4.64 16.98 -3.27
N LYS A 155 -3.84 17.86 -2.63
CA LYS A 155 -3.62 17.84 -1.18
C LYS A 155 -4.92 17.90 -0.37
N ASP A 156 -5.90 18.67 -0.83
CA ASP A 156 -7.19 18.84 -0.16
C ASP A 156 -8.08 17.58 -0.24
N CYS A 157 -7.73 16.64 -1.11
CA CYS A 157 -8.39 15.36 -1.32
C CYS A 157 -7.58 14.16 -0.80
N HIS A 158 -6.51 14.42 -0.03
CA HIS A 158 -5.60 13.43 0.54
C HIS A 158 -5.78 13.36 2.07
N TYR A 159 -6.68 12.50 2.52
CA TYR A 159 -7.10 12.45 3.92
C TYR A 159 -6.30 11.42 4.71
N LYS A 160 -5.26 11.86 5.42
CA LYS A 160 -4.51 11.02 6.37
C LYS A 160 -5.41 10.65 7.55
N ILE A 161 -5.66 9.35 7.72
CA ILE A 161 -6.54 8.80 8.77
C ILE A 161 -5.72 8.47 10.01
N TRP A 162 -4.59 7.78 9.87
CA TRP A 162 -3.64 7.53 10.94
C TRP A 162 -2.21 7.49 10.40
N CYS A 163 -1.23 7.69 11.29
CA CYS A 163 0.20 7.68 10.98
C CYS A 163 0.97 7.07 12.15
N VAL A 164 2.03 6.33 11.83
CA VAL A 164 3.05 5.88 12.78
C VAL A 164 4.40 6.35 12.27
N GLU A 165 5.14 7.08 13.08
CA GLU A 165 6.44 7.65 12.72
C GLU A 165 7.42 7.60 13.89
N ASN A 166 8.70 7.88 13.61
CA ASN A 166 9.79 8.00 14.60
C ASN A 166 10.11 6.72 15.39
N ILE A 167 9.69 5.55 14.92
CA ILE A 167 10.01 4.23 15.48
C ILE A 167 10.50 3.29 14.38
N ASP A 168 11.36 2.33 14.72
CA ASP A 168 11.70 1.23 13.82
C ASP A 168 10.56 0.20 13.79
N ILE A 169 9.96 0.02 12.62
CA ILE A 169 8.87 -0.91 12.33
C ILE A 169 9.45 -2.02 11.46
N SER A 170 9.37 -3.28 11.90
CA SER A 170 9.83 -4.41 11.09
C SER A 170 9.04 -4.53 9.79
N GLU A 171 9.64 -5.14 8.76
CA GLU A 171 8.95 -5.47 7.50
C GLU A 171 7.65 -6.26 7.77
N GLU A 172 7.67 -7.19 8.72
CA GLU A 172 6.52 -8.00 9.12
C GLU A 172 5.40 -7.14 9.76
N THR A 173 5.76 -6.23 10.68
CA THR A 173 4.78 -5.34 11.31
C THR A 173 4.18 -4.38 10.29
N TRP A 174 5.01 -3.81 9.40
CA TRP A 174 4.52 -2.97 8.31
C TRP A 174 3.55 -3.73 7.40
N TYR A 175 3.91 -4.97 7.02
CA TYR A 175 3.03 -5.82 6.23
C TYR A 175 1.68 -6.05 6.93
N LYS A 176 1.67 -6.38 8.22
CA LYS A 176 0.43 -6.58 9.00
C LYS A 176 -0.43 -5.32 9.02
N LEU A 177 0.19 -4.15 9.21
CA LEU A 177 -0.50 -2.85 9.19
C LEU A 177 -1.09 -2.53 7.82
N VAL A 178 -0.37 -2.83 6.74
CA VAL A 178 -0.88 -2.65 5.37
C VAL A 178 -2.03 -3.61 5.10
N SER A 179 -1.85 -4.90 5.42
CA SER A 179 -2.83 -5.95 5.20
C SER A 179 -4.14 -5.67 5.95
N ILE A 180 -4.11 -5.29 7.23
CA ILE A 180 -5.33 -4.97 7.99
C ILE A 180 -6.05 -3.71 7.48
N SER A 181 -5.31 -2.82 6.81
CA SER A 181 -5.86 -1.57 6.25
C SER A 181 -6.49 -1.74 4.87
N LEU A 182 -6.22 -2.86 4.20
CA LEU A 182 -6.76 -3.19 2.89
C LEU A 182 -8.00 -4.08 3.01
N PRO A 183 -9.04 -3.85 2.19
CA PRO A 183 -10.14 -4.80 2.04
C PRO A 183 -9.64 -6.15 1.51
N GLU A 184 -10.36 -7.23 1.85
CA GLU A 184 -9.92 -8.60 1.61
C GLU A 184 -9.45 -8.89 0.17
N GLN A 185 -10.22 -8.49 -0.82
CA GLN A 185 -9.90 -8.67 -2.23
C GLN A 185 -8.57 -8.04 -2.66
N TYR A 186 -8.14 -6.96 -2.00
CA TYR A 186 -6.85 -6.30 -2.30
C TYR A 186 -5.71 -6.89 -1.48
N ARG A 187 -5.98 -7.47 -0.30
CA ARG A 187 -4.97 -8.21 0.48
C ARG A 187 -4.41 -9.37 -0.33
N ILE A 188 -5.28 -10.12 -1.02
CA ILE A 188 -4.87 -11.22 -1.89
C ILE A 188 -3.88 -10.75 -2.95
N LEU A 189 -4.24 -9.70 -3.69
CA LEU A 189 -3.37 -9.12 -4.73
C LEU A 189 -2.06 -8.56 -4.14
N PHE A 190 -2.12 -7.98 -2.94
CA PHE A 190 -0.95 -7.45 -2.26
C PHE A 190 0.03 -8.56 -1.84
N ASP A 191 -0.50 -9.62 -1.23
CA ASP A 191 0.32 -10.74 -0.79
C ASP A 191 1.00 -11.45 -1.98
N GLU A 192 0.38 -11.42 -3.16
CA GLU A 192 0.95 -11.93 -4.42
C GLU A 192 2.08 -11.05 -4.96
N ILE A 193 1.99 -9.73 -4.79
CA ILE A 193 3.12 -8.82 -5.06
C ILE A 193 4.30 -9.17 -4.15
N LEU A 194 4.03 -9.43 -2.87
CA LEU A 194 5.06 -9.72 -1.87
C LEU A 194 5.52 -11.19 -1.80
N GLU A 195 4.85 -12.09 -2.53
CA GLU A 195 5.06 -13.55 -2.47
C GLU A 195 4.98 -14.17 -1.06
N ILE A 196 4.19 -13.57 -0.18
CA ILE A 196 4.02 -14.05 1.19
C ILE A 196 3.10 -15.26 1.14
N LYS A 197 3.57 -16.49 1.39
CA LYS A 197 2.71 -17.69 1.30
C LYS A 197 1.65 -17.76 2.39
#